data_AF-A0A2K2U7R2-F1
#
_entry.id   AF-A0A2K2U7R2-F1
#
_cell.length_a   1.000
_cell.length_b   1.000
_cell.length_c   1.000
_cell.angle_alpha   90.00
_cell.angle_beta   90.00
_cell.angle_gamma   90.00
#
_symmetry.space_group_name_H-M   'P 1'
#
loop_
_entity.id
_entity.type
_entity.pdbx_description
1 polymer ?
#
loop_
_entity_poly.entity_id
_entity_poly.type
_entity_poly.pdbx_seq_one_letter_code
_entity_poly.pdbx_strand_id
1 'polypeptide(L)'
;MICPHCHSENRDGARFCNDCGLPLSGKIAELAAAADRAESGPAADTVSASDAAEASGASAESPSAAQDVSLAGSDGESPSALGEARAGSSGPLDPAALPSINVAGVNVDENGDAYDFGPLPDASEEAPSEGGADVARAADDLAPFVPKRAAVDEAARTADLTGIDECLVDASYVPPAASWRSGDTMELPRVEGASAPQQREFRAPDANARKGGKGKVVAIVLACLVALGAAAAGATYYLELWGGKMLPDVVGMTQTDAVYALEGKGFSVRVLEVKSDETEGVVLLMDPGAGARTEEGTEVTVHVAAARFVPEGAVGVPRDEAANLLAAEGFENVTYVTEKSDEHEGLVLSIDPAPGTKATASTPITVTVAEPYTVPDVVGMTWEEAKAALEAEGFSAAVSYVYDENVEPGVAIGTDPAAGSKAASGTSVVVNVALSRAAELESATWGLFSEGASVNIDGIDYLVSSCDAVAYEGSETTSFTITAKPYTTFLGVTLPLDERSVSGTVVWNADNTVSSITES
;
A
#
# COMPACT_ATOMS: atom_id res chain seq x y z
N MET A 1 1.30 -14.44 41.62
CA MET A 1 2.48 -15.06 40.93
C MET A 1 3.41 -14.00 40.37
N ILE A 2 4.73 -14.13 40.50
CA ILE A 2 5.70 -13.12 40.00
C ILE A 2 6.23 -13.56 38.62
N CYS A 3 6.27 -12.64 37.66
CA CYS A 3 6.82 -12.92 36.34
C CYS A 3 8.34 -13.21 36.44
N PRO A 4 8.85 -14.36 35.95
CA PRO A 4 10.28 -14.65 36.00
C PRO A 4 11.13 -13.75 35.08
N HIS A 5 10.49 -13.03 34.15
CA HIS A 5 11.17 -12.19 33.17
C HIS A 5 11.20 -10.71 33.61
N CYS A 6 10.05 -10.10 33.88
CA CYS A 6 9.98 -8.68 34.27
C CYS A 6 9.75 -8.45 35.77
N HIS A 7 9.65 -9.50 36.59
CA HIS A 7 9.43 -9.44 38.04
C HIS A 7 8.14 -8.71 38.48
N SER A 8 7.19 -8.47 37.57
CA SER A 8 5.91 -7.88 37.91
C SER A 8 4.99 -8.86 38.65
N GLU A 9 4.19 -8.33 39.57
CA GLU A 9 3.17 -9.09 40.29
C GLU A 9 1.95 -9.34 39.39
N ASN A 10 1.61 -10.61 39.20
CA ASN A 10 0.47 -11.05 38.42
C ASN A 10 -0.57 -11.75 39.29
N ARG A 11 -1.85 -11.63 38.89
CA ARG A 11 -3.00 -12.25 39.56
C ARG A 11 -2.85 -13.77 39.58
N ASP A 12 -3.26 -14.42 40.67
CA ASP A 12 -3.17 -15.87 40.79
C ASP A 12 -4.01 -16.59 39.73
N GLY A 13 -3.36 -17.48 38.97
CA GLY A 13 -3.96 -18.20 37.84
C GLY A 13 -3.80 -17.52 36.47
N ALA A 14 -3.08 -16.39 36.38
CA ALA A 14 -2.80 -15.73 35.10
C ALA A 14 -1.93 -16.62 34.19
N ARG A 15 -2.36 -16.81 32.94
CA ARG A 15 -1.61 -17.59 31.94
C ARG A 15 -0.47 -16.79 31.29
N PHE A 16 -0.62 -15.47 31.24
CA PHE A 16 0.34 -14.52 30.66
C PHE A 16 0.61 -13.37 31.63
N CYS A 17 1.78 -12.75 31.51
CA CYS A 17 2.16 -11.59 32.28
C CYS A 17 1.39 -10.35 31.80
N ASN A 18 0.83 -9.59 32.74
CA ASN A 18 0.10 -8.36 32.45
C ASN A 18 0.99 -7.23 31.90
N ASP A 19 2.27 -7.20 32.29
CA ASP A 19 3.23 -6.20 31.79
C ASP A 19 3.92 -6.63 30.49
N CYS A 20 4.65 -7.75 30.50
CA CYS A 20 5.46 -8.16 29.34
C CYS A 20 4.78 -9.14 28.38
N GLY A 21 3.54 -9.56 28.64
CA GLY A 21 2.79 -10.48 27.77
C GLY A 21 3.30 -11.92 27.71
N LEU A 22 4.43 -12.25 28.33
CA LEU A 22 5.03 -13.58 28.26
C LEU A 22 4.23 -14.63 29.05
N PRO A 23 4.18 -15.89 28.58
CA PRO A 23 3.47 -16.96 29.27
C PRO A 23 4.13 -17.27 30.62
N LEU A 24 3.32 -17.38 31.66
CA LEU A 24 3.79 -17.63 33.03
C LEU A 24 3.78 -19.11 33.41
N SER A 25 3.18 -19.98 32.58
CA SER A 25 3.11 -21.42 32.83
C SER A 25 3.02 -22.24 31.53
N GLY A 26 3.48 -23.49 31.58
CA GLY A 26 3.45 -24.44 30.46
C GLY A 26 4.72 -24.49 29.62
N LYS A 27 4.78 -25.40 28.64
CA LYS A 27 5.96 -25.64 27.77
C LYS A 27 6.49 -24.38 27.07
N ILE A 28 5.60 -23.45 26.73
CA ILE A 28 5.98 -22.20 26.06
C ILE A 28 6.74 -21.26 27.00
N ALA A 29 6.42 -21.28 28.30
CA ALA A 29 7.16 -20.53 29.32
C ALA A 29 8.56 -21.12 29.56
N GLU A 30 8.72 -22.44 29.47
CA GLU A 30 10.02 -23.12 29.56
C GLU A 30 10.92 -22.79 28.37
N LEU A 31 10.35 -22.76 27.15
CA LEU A 31 11.04 -22.34 25.93
C LEU A 31 11.47 -20.87 25.98
N ALA A 32 10.60 -19.97 26.43
CA ALA A 32 10.94 -18.55 26.60
C ALA A 32 12.06 -18.33 27.63
N ALA A 33 12.03 -19.06 28.76
CA ALA A 33 13.08 -18.99 29.77
C ALA A 33 14.41 -19.64 29.32
N ALA A 34 14.39 -20.51 28.30
CA ALA A 34 15.60 -21.11 27.73
C ALA A 34 16.29 -20.17 26.72
N ALA A 35 15.53 -19.38 25.97
CA ALA A 35 16.06 -18.39 25.03
C ALA A 35 16.85 -17.28 25.75
N ASP A 36 16.34 -16.78 26.87
CA ASP A 36 16.97 -15.68 27.63
C ASP A 36 18.33 -16.11 28.26
N ARG A 37 18.43 -17.36 28.74
CA ARG A 37 19.69 -17.91 29.26
C ARG A 37 20.79 -18.06 28.19
N ALA A 38 20.45 -18.04 26.91
CA ALA A 38 21.42 -18.06 25.82
C ALA A 38 22.01 -16.67 25.54
N GLU A 39 21.32 -15.58 25.89
CA GLU A 39 21.80 -14.20 25.70
C GLU A 39 22.60 -13.68 26.89
N SER A 40 22.43 -14.23 28.09
CA SER A 40 23.20 -13.84 29.28
C SER A 40 24.36 -14.82 29.61
N GLY A 41 25.43 -14.79 28.80
CA GLY A 41 26.74 -15.37 29.14
C GLY A 41 27.57 -14.46 30.09
N PRO A 42 28.55 -14.99 30.85
CA PRO A 42 29.05 -14.33 32.06
C PRO A 42 29.94 -13.12 31.76
N ALA A 43 29.78 -12.08 32.59
CA ALA A 43 30.59 -10.87 32.60
C ALA A 43 32.10 -11.18 32.72
N ALA A 44 32.88 -10.67 31.77
CA ALA A 44 34.34 -10.70 31.81
C ALA A 44 34.85 -9.55 32.68
N ASP A 45 35.48 -9.91 33.79
CA ASP A 45 36.29 -9.01 34.63
C ASP A 45 37.52 -8.50 33.87
N THR A 46 37.77 -7.20 34.03
CA THR A 46 38.91 -6.45 33.54
C THR A 46 40.21 -6.84 34.23
N VAL A 47 41.28 -7.10 33.46
CA VAL A 47 42.67 -6.87 33.92
C VAL A 47 43.54 -6.39 32.75
N SER A 48 44.11 -5.19 32.91
CA SER A 48 45.19 -4.63 32.11
C SER A 48 46.52 -5.35 32.39
N ALA A 49 47.33 -5.61 31.35
CA ALA A 49 48.76 -5.25 31.32
C ALA A 49 49.44 -5.70 30.01
N SER A 50 50.39 -4.86 29.63
CA SER A 50 51.34 -4.89 28.51
C SER A 50 52.28 -6.09 28.45
N ASP A 51 52.75 -6.37 27.22
CA ASP A 51 54.17 -6.38 26.78
C ASP A 51 54.58 -7.56 25.86
N ALA A 52 55.38 -7.19 24.86
CA ALA A 52 56.44 -7.94 24.17
C ALA A 52 56.15 -9.15 23.24
N ALA A 53 56.49 -8.90 21.96
CA ALA A 53 57.53 -9.58 21.17
C ALA A 53 57.24 -10.88 20.37
N GLU A 54 57.39 -10.70 19.05
CA GLU A 54 58.19 -11.48 18.08
C GLU A 54 58.00 -13.00 17.87
N ALA A 55 57.72 -13.30 16.58
CA ALA A 55 58.43 -14.22 15.69
C ALA A 55 57.86 -15.62 15.38
N SER A 56 57.75 -15.81 14.05
CA SER A 56 58.00 -17.02 13.25
C SER A 56 56.97 -18.15 13.18
N GLY A 57 56.51 -18.42 11.95
CA GLY A 57 57.00 -19.61 11.24
C GLY A 57 56.07 -20.81 11.09
N ALA A 58 55.76 -21.10 9.83
CA ALA A 58 55.59 -22.42 9.21
C ALA A 58 54.28 -23.21 9.42
N SER A 59 53.56 -23.32 8.29
CA SER A 59 53.18 -24.54 7.58
C SER A 59 52.71 -25.79 8.33
N ALA A 60 51.57 -26.27 7.82
CA ALA A 60 51.30 -27.63 7.37
C ALA A 60 50.26 -28.46 8.15
N GLU A 61 49.46 -29.14 7.33
CA GLU A 61 48.81 -30.43 7.55
C GLU A 61 47.46 -30.49 8.29
N SER A 62 46.42 -30.68 7.47
CA SER A 62 45.27 -31.54 7.77
C SER A 62 45.71 -32.91 8.29
N PRO A 63 44.83 -33.60 9.03
CA PRO A 63 44.27 -34.80 8.40
C PRO A 63 42.78 -35.03 8.67
N SER A 64 42.21 -35.79 7.74
CA SER A 64 40.94 -36.51 7.74
C SER A 64 40.67 -37.33 8.99
N ALA A 65 39.39 -37.42 9.39
CA ALA A 65 38.84 -38.62 10.00
C ALA A 65 37.32 -38.71 9.73
N ALA A 66 36.95 -39.73 8.97
CA ALA A 66 35.59 -40.25 8.86
C ALA A 66 35.20 -40.97 10.15
N GLN A 67 33.94 -40.85 10.59
CA GLN A 67 33.25 -41.90 11.35
C GLN A 67 31.76 -41.93 11.01
N ASP A 68 31.38 -43.01 10.32
CA ASP A 68 30.09 -43.70 10.41
C ASP A 68 29.69 -43.94 11.87
N VAL A 69 28.43 -43.66 12.23
CA VAL A 69 27.70 -44.51 13.19
C VAL A 69 26.23 -44.60 12.79
N SER A 70 25.79 -45.85 12.70
CA SER A 70 24.50 -46.35 12.30
C SER A 70 23.47 -46.36 13.43
N LEU A 71 22.23 -46.13 13.03
CA LEU A 71 20.95 -46.66 13.50
C LEU A 71 20.94 -47.66 14.69
N ALA A 72 20.12 -47.34 15.68
CA ALA A 72 19.37 -48.31 16.48
C ALA A 72 17.97 -47.72 16.79
N GLY A 73 16.92 -48.46 16.42
CA GLY A 73 15.52 -48.09 16.64
C GLY A 73 14.93 -48.65 17.92
N SER A 74 13.72 -48.21 18.24
CA SER A 74 12.62 -49.02 18.81
C SER A 74 11.31 -48.22 18.83
N ASP A 75 10.25 -48.89 18.38
CA ASP A 75 8.85 -48.85 18.83
C ASP A 75 8.13 -47.47 18.89
N GLY A 76 7.07 -47.18 18.14
CA GLY A 76 5.95 -48.03 17.72
C GLY A 76 4.68 -47.58 18.44
N GLU A 77 3.83 -46.78 17.78
CA GLU A 77 2.36 -46.86 17.90
C GLU A 77 1.68 -45.93 16.86
N SER A 78 0.90 -46.51 15.94
CA SER A 78 -0.10 -45.79 15.12
C SER A 78 -1.43 -45.71 15.88
N PRO A 79 -2.30 -44.73 15.57
CA PRO A 79 -3.41 -45.03 14.65
C PRO A 79 -3.58 -43.92 13.61
N SER A 80 -3.57 -44.24 12.31
CA SER A 80 -4.75 -44.60 11.50
C SER A 80 -5.79 -43.49 11.31
N ALA A 81 -5.96 -43.16 10.02
CA ALA A 81 -7.15 -42.69 9.31
C ALA A 81 -7.44 -41.19 9.27
N LEU A 82 -7.23 -40.62 8.07
CA LEU A 82 -8.07 -39.69 7.29
C LEU A 82 -7.16 -39.28 6.10
N GLY A 83 -7.28 -39.85 4.90
CA GLY A 83 -8.43 -39.71 4.00
C GLY A 83 -8.10 -38.64 2.96
N GLU A 84 -7.56 -39.07 1.81
CA GLU A 84 -7.29 -38.22 0.64
C GLU A 84 -8.51 -37.37 0.23
N ALA A 85 -8.26 -36.09 -0.06
CA ALA A 85 -9.11 -35.31 -0.95
C ALA A 85 -8.24 -34.40 -1.84
N ARG A 86 -8.31 -34.68 -3.14
CA ARG A 86 -7.74 -33.93 -4.26
C ARG A 86 -8.14 -32.46 -4.25
N ALA A 87 -7.23 -31.64 -4.76
CA ALA A 87 -7.50 -30.29 -5.26
C ALA A 87 -8.65 -30.30 -6.26
N GLY A 88 -9.69 -29.54 -5.95
CA GLY A 88 -10.81 -29.20 -6.83
C GLY A 88 -10.85 -27.69 -7.04
N SER A 89 -11.09 -27.31 -8.29
CA SER A 89 -11.26 -25.95 -8.81
C SER A 89 -11.97 -24.97 -7.88
N SER A 90 -11.45 -23.74 -7.83
CA SER A 90 -12.02 -22.55 -7.20
C SER A 90 -13.38 -22.17 -7.81
N GLY A 91 -14.47 -22.64 -7.19
CA GLY A 91 -15.79 -22.04 -7.28
C GLY A 91 -16.04 -21.04 -6.13
N PRO A 92 -17.08 -20.18 -6.22
CA PRO A 92 -17.40 -19.22 -5.17
C PRO A 92 -17.70 -19.93 -3.85
N LEU A 93 -17.11 -19.41 -2.76
CA LEU A 93 -17.24 -19.95 -1.40
C LEU A 93 -18.71 -20.00 -0.97
N ASP A 94 -19.18 -21.18 -0.54
CA ASP A 94 -20.52 -21.38 0.00
C ASP A 94 -20.60 -20.79 1.43
N PRO A 95 -21.38 -19.73 1.68
CA PRO A 95 -21.47 -19.08 2.99
C PRO A 95 -22.10 -19.98 4.06
N ALA A 96 -22.76 -21.09 3.68
CA ALA A 96 -23.34 -22.04 4.62
C ALA A 96 -22.30 -22.97 5.29
N ALA A 97 -21.06 -23.00 4.80
CA ALA A 97 -19.98 -23.85 5.31
C ALA A 97 -19.06 -23.14 6.33
N LEU A 98 -19.31 -21.88 6.66
CA LEU A 98 -18.52 -21.13 7.64
C LEU A 98 -18.99 -21.42 9.07
N PRO A 99 -18.10 -21.80 10.00
CA PRO A 99 -18.48 -21.97 11.40
C PRO A 99 -18.83 -20.61 12.02
N SER A 100 -20.03 -20.47 12.56
CA SER A 100 -20.47 -19.27 13.28
C SER A 100 -19.67 -19.09 14.57
N ILE A 101 -18.78 -18.09 14.60
CA ILE A 101 -18.11 -17.63 15.82
C ILE A 101 -19.13 -16.83 16.64
N ASN A 102 -19.76 -17.48 17.63
CA ASN A 102 -20.60 -16.80 18.61
C ASN A 102 -19.76 -16.43 19.83
N VAL A 103 -19.26 -15.19 19.85
CA VAL A 103 -18.75 -14.55 21.07
C VAL A 103 -19.95 -13.98 21.82
N ALA A 104 -20.17 -14.40 23.06
CA ALA A 104 -21.27 -13.90 23.89
C ALA A 104 -21.09 -12.39 24.15
N GLY A 105 -22.04 -11.57 23.67
CA GLY A 105 -22.17 -10.15 24.02
C GLY A 105 -21.91 -9.13 22.91
N VAL A 106 -21.78 -9.52 21.63
CA VAL A 106 -21.40 -8.56 20.57
C VAL A 106 -22.48 -8.32 19.49
N ASN A 107 -23.51 -9.17 19.37
CA ASN A 107 -24.53 -9.04 18.31
C ASN A 107 -25.98 -9.15 18.82
N VAL A 108 -26.31 -8.43 19.90
CA VAL A 108 -27.67 -8.35 20.44
C VAL A 108 -27.99 -6.91 20.81
N ASP A 109 -29.22 -6.48 20.57
CA ASP A 109 -29.69 -5.18 21.04
C ASP A 109 -29.89 -5.16 22.58
N GLU A 110 -30.32 -4.03 23.15
CA GLU A 110 -30.53 -3.86 24.60
C GLU A 110 -31.56 -4.85 25.19
N ASN A 111 -32.32 -5.54 24.33
CA ASN A 111 -33.31 -6.54 24.73
C ASN A 111 -32.85 -7.99 24.51
N GLY A 112 -31.66 -8.21 23.94
CA GLY A 112 -31.12 -9.55 23.72
C GLY A 112 -31.55 -10.20 22.39
N ASP A 113 -32.12 -9.45 21.45
CA ASP A 113 -32.55 -9.95 20.15
C ASP A 113 -31.48 -9.70 19.07
N ALA A 114 -31.33 -10.64 18.13
CA ALA A 114 -30.37 -10.57 17.04
C ALA A 114 -30.88 -9.61 15.94
N TYR A 115 -30.02 -8.74 15.42
CA TYR A 115 -30.37 -7.77 14.37
C TYR A 115 -30.81 -8.47 13.07
N ASP A 116 -32.10 -8.33 12.73
CA ASP A 116 -32.70 -8.84 11.49
C ASP A 116 -32.61 -7.76 10.38
N PHE A 117 -31.60 -7.87 9.53
CA PHE A 117 -31.53 -7.10 8.28
C PHE A 117 -32.28 -7.88 7.19
N GLY A 118 -33.55 -7.52 6.99
CA GLY A 118 -34.41 -8.13 5.98
C GLY A 118 -33.80 -8.14 4.56
N PRO A 119 -34.33 -8.98 3.66
CA PRO A 119 -33.67 -9.30 2.39
C PRO A 119 -33.59 -8.08 1.47
N LEU A 120 -32.36 -7.77 1.03
CA LEU A 120 -32.08 -6.84 -0.06
C LEU A 120 -32.67 -7.40 -1.36
N PRO A 121 -33.38 -6.60 -2.18
CA PRO A 121 -33.91 -7.07 -3.45
C PRO A 121 -32.78 -7.34 -4.45
N ASP A 122 -32.81 -8.52 -5.06
CA ASP A 122 -31.88 -8.99 -6.08
C ASP A 122 -31.85 -8.07 -7.30
N ALA A 123 -30.63 -7.69 -7.70
CA ALA A 123 -30.35 -6.95 -8.92
C ALA A 123 -30.31 -7.92 -10.11
N SER A 124 -31.48 -8.26 -10.65
CA SER A 124 -31.60 -8.80 -12.00
C SER A 124 -33.01 -8.59 -12.53
N GLU A 125 -33.22 -7.54 -13.32
CA GLU A 125 -34.22 -7.54 -14.39
C GLU A 125 -34.05 -6.32 -15.32
N GLU A 126 -34.06 -6.60 -16.62
CA GLU A 126 -33.91 -5.66 -17.72
C GLU A 126 -35.22 -4.91 -18.05
N ALA A 127 -35.04 -3.68 -18.58
CA ALA A 127 -35.92 -2.91 -19.49
C ALA A 127 -37.16 -2.18 -18.88
N PRO A 128 -37.84 -1.23 -19.58
CA PRO A 128 -37.54 -0.51 -20.83
C PRO A 128 -37.80 1.03 -20.77
N SER A 129 -37.67 1.65 -21.95
CA SER A 129 -37.90 3.05 -22.33
C SER A 129 -39.37 3.51 -22.44
N GLU A 130 -39.53 4.84 -22.40
CA GLU A 130 -40.61 5.71 -22.93
C GLU A 130 -41.91 5.95 -22.12
N GLY A 131 -42.26 7.24 -21.97
CA GLY A 131 -43.65 7.70 -22.13
C GLY A 131 -44.35 8.43 -20.97
N GLY A 132 -44.25 9.77 -20.95
CA GLY A 132 -45.41 10.68 -20.93
C GLY A 132 -46.36 10.82 -19.71
N ALA A 133 -46.18 11.94 -19.00
CA ALA A 133 -47.18 12.98 -18.65
C ALA A 133 -48.17 12.86 -17.44
N ASP A 134 -48.13 13.95 -16.66
CA ASP A 134 -49.13 14.59 -15.77
C ASP A 134 -49.57 13.82 -14.49
N VAL A 135 -49.63 14.36 -13.26
CA VAL A 135 -50.19 15.64 -12.78
C VAL A 135 -49.67 15.95 -11.34
N ALA A 136 -49.80 17.21 -10.94
CA ALA A 136 -49.24 17.91 -9.77
C ALA A 136 -49.81 17.61 -8.35
N ARG A 137 -49.05 18.11 -7.34
CA ARG A 137 -49.34 18.37 -5.89
C ARG A 137 -49.33 17.11 -4.98
N ALA A 138 -48.68 17.08 -3.80
CA ALA A 138 -48.55 18.08 -2.74
C ALA A 138 -47.39 17.75 -1.73
N ALA A 139 -46.93 18.80 -1.02
CA ALA A 139 -46.25 18.87 0.31
C ALA A 139 -44.89 18.14 0.49
N ASP A 140 -43.80 18.88 0.67
CA ASP A 140 -43.23 19.36 1.96
C ASP A 140 -42.71 18.21 2.84
N ASP A 141 -41.39 17.96 2.82
CA ASP A 141 -40.48 18.38 3.90
C ASP A 141 -39.08 17.76 3.74
N LEU A 142 -38.05 18.57 4.06
CA LEU A 142 -36.62 18.22 4.29
C LEU A 142 -35.67 18.17 3.09
N ALA A 143 -35.12 19.34 2.73
CA ALA A 143 -33.73 19.45 2.26
C ALA A 143 -33.02 20.66 2.89
N PRO A 144 -31.74 20.53 3.28
CA PRO A 144 -30.96 21.57 3.96
C PRO A 144 -30.42 22.65 3.02
N PHE A 145 -30.16 23.81 3.63
CA PHE A 145 -29.63 25.04 3.06
C PHE A 145 -28.25 24.85 2.42
N VAL A 146 -28.13 25.08 1.10
CA VAL A 146 -26.84 25.35 0.42
C VAL A 146 -27.03 26.51 -0.57
N PRO A 147 -26.29 27.63 -0.45
CA PRO A 147 -26.38 28.74 -1.39
C PRO A 147 -25.58 28.46 -2.66
N LYS A 148 -26.22 28.66 -3.82
CA LYS A 148 -25.64 28.50 -5.16
C LYS A 148 -24.89 29.77 -5.56
N ARG A 149 -23.56 29.70 -5.72
CA ARG A 149 -22.76 30.71 -6.44
C ARG A 149 -22.85 30.41 -7.94
N ALA A 150 -23.31 31.39 -8.72
CA ALA A 150 -23.29 31.34 -10.18
C ALA A 150 -22.02 32.01 -10.70
N ALA A 151 -21.33 31.32 -11.62
CA ALA A 151 -20.26 31.85 -12.44
C ALA A 151 -20.80 32.94 -13.39
N VAL A 152 -19.98 33.95 -13.62
CA VAL A 152 -20.28 35.12 -14.45
C VAL A 152 -19.35 35.05 -15.66
N ASP A 153 -19.91 35.01 -16.87
CA ASP A 153 -19.24 35.53 -18.06
C ASP A 153 -20.25 36.10 -19.08
N GLU A 154 -19.79 37.19 -19.68
CA GLU A 154 -20.19 37.87 -20.91
C GLU A 154 -21.50 38.68 -21.07
N ALA A 155 -21.26 39.96 -21.35
CA ALA A 155 -21.84 40.78 -22.42
C ALA A 155 -23.33 41.17 -22.39
N ALA A 156 -23.51 42.50 -22.53
CA ALA A 156 -24.69 43.21 -23.04
C ALA A 156 -25.96 43.23 -22.16
N ARG A 157 -25.95 44.10 -21.14
CA ARG A 157 -27.13 44.90 -20.79
C ARG A 157 -26.71 46.35 -20.57
N THR A 158 -26.81 47.13 -21.64
CA THR A 158 -26.71 48.59 -21.64
C THR A 158 -27.77 49.15 -20.69
N ALA A 159 -27.36 49.95 -19.71
CA ALA A 159 -28.27 50.78 -18.95
C ALA A 159 -28.93 51.79 -19.90
N ASP A 160 -30.26 51.75 -19.97
CA ASP A 160 -31.06 52.74 -20.67
C ASP A 160 -31.07 54.04 -19.86
N LEU A 161 -30.31 55.02 -20.33
CA LEU A 161 -30.12 56.34 -19.69
C LEU A 161 -30.89 57.45 -20.44
N THR A 162 -31.93 57.09 -21.20
CA THR A 162 -32.67 58.05 -22.05
C THR A 162 -33.63 58.99 -21.31
N GLY A 163 -33.45 59.23 -20.00
CA GLY A 163 -34.41 60.00 -19.20
C GLY A 163 -33.86 60.87 -18.08
N ILE A 164 -32.54 61.08 -17.96
CA ILE A 164 -31.94 61.85 -16.85
C ILE A 164 -30.90 62.90 -17.25
N ASP A 165 -30.85 63.30 -18.52
CA ASP A 165 -30.01 64.40 -19.01
C ASP A 165 -30.83 65.54 -19.64
N GLU A 166 -31.93 65.92 -18.97
CA GLU A 166 -32.78 67.05 -19.38
C GLU A 166 -32.74 68.20 -18.35
N CYS A 167 -31.57 68.44 -17.77
CA CYS A 167 -31.25 69.65 -16.99
C CYS A 167 -29.78 70.08 -17.20
N LEU A 168 -29.30 70.04 -18.43
CA LEU A 168 -28.08 70.75 -18.85
C LEU A 168 -28.46 71.91 -19.77
N VAL A 169 -28.06 73.09 -19.32
CA VAL A 169 -28.32 74.41 -19.89
C VAL A 169 -27.94 74.44 -21.38
N ASP A 170 -28.89 74.85 -22.22
CA ASP A 170 -28.73 75.02 -23.66
C ASP A 170 -27.54 75.96 -23.96
N ALA A 171 -26.58 75.48 -24.75
CA ALA A 171 -25.30 76.12 -25.04
C ALA A 171 -25.42 77.41 -25.91
N SER A 172 -26.64 77.83 -26.24
CA SER A 172 -26.92 79.08 -26.96
C SER A 172 -27.48 80.20 -26.07
N TYR A 173 -27.55 79.99 -24.75
CA TYR A 173 -28.03 81.00 -23.81
C TYR A 173 -26.97 82.09 -23.52
N VAL A 174 -27.21 83.29 -24.06
CA VAL A 174 -26.47 84.51 -23.72
C VAL A 174 -27.28 85.28 -22.68
N PRO A 175 -26.79 85.46 -21.43
CA PRO A 175 -27.53 86.21 -20.42
C PRO A 175 -27.68 87.68 -20.85
N PRO A 176 -28.88 88.27 -20.77
CA PRO A 176 -29.07 89.67 -21.11
C PRO A 176 -28.25 90.55 -20.15
N ALA A 177 -27.54 91.53 -20.71
CA ALA A 177 -26.73 92.47 -19.94
C ALA A 177 -27.58 93.18 -18.87
N ALA A 178 -27.09 93.18 -17.63
CA ALA A 178 -27.75 93.79 -16.49
C ALA A 178 -28.06 95.28 -16.78
N SER A 179 -29.34 95.62 -16.86
CA SER A 179 -29.83 96.97 -17.20
C SER A 179 -29.90 97.93 -16.00
N TRP A 180 -29.31 97.56 -14.86
CA TRP A 180 -29.31 98.41 -13.68
C TRP A 180 -28.12 99.37 -13.71
N ARG A 181 -28.38 100.58 -14.20
CA ARG A 181 -27.58 101.76 -13.88
C ARG A 181 -28.12 102.38 -12.59
N SER A 182 -27.22 102.94 -11.79
CA SER A 182 -27.53 103.71 -10.59
C SER A 182 -28.47 104.88 -10.90
N GLY A 183 -29.66 104.87 -10.29
CA GLY A 183 -30.61 105.99 -10.27
C GLY A 183 -31.73 105.87 -11.31
N ASP A 184 -32.83 105.19 -10.95
CA ASP A 184 -34.20 105.68 -11.20
C ASP A 184 -35.26 104.77 -10.54
N THR A 185 -36.43 105.35 -10.32
CA THR A 185 -37.42 105.01 -9.28
C THR A 185 -38.47 104.00 -9.77
N MET A 186 -38.92 103.14 -8.85
CA MET A 186 -39.80 101.98 -9.05
C MET A 186 -41.28 102.37 -9.24
N GLU A 187 -41.92 101.91 -10.33
CA GLU A 187 -43.39 101.81 -10.44
C GLU A 187 -43.81 100.37 -10.77
N LEU A 188 -44.68 99.81 -9.93
CA LEU A 188 -45.27 98.47 -10.07
C LEU A 188 -46.52 98.53 -10.96
N PRO A 189 -46.65 97.69 -12.01
CA PRO A 189 -47.92 97.53 -12.72
C PRO A 189 -48.92 96.65 -11.95
N ARG A 190 -50.17 97.09 -11.99
CA ARG A 190 -51.36 96.55 -11.31
C ARG A 190 -51.76 95.18 -11.90
N VAL A 191 -51.82 94.14 -11.06
CA VAL A 191 -52.33 92.81 -11.44
C VAL A 191 -53.86 92.81 -11.33
N GLU A 192 -54.55 92.83 -12.46
CA GLU A 192 -55.98 92.56 -12.57
C GLU A 192 -56.18 91.12 -13.09
N GLY A 193 -57.03 90.32 -12.44
CA GLY A 193 -57.67 89.16 -13.10
C GLY A 193 -57.33 87.73 -12.64
N ALA A 194 -56.81 87.49 -11.44
CA ALA A 194 -56.75 86.12 -10.89
C ALA A 194 -57.98 85.82 -10.01
N SER A 195 -58.78 84.84 -10.43
CA SER A 195 -59.96 84.31 -9.75
C SER A 195 -59.61 83.66 -8.40
N ALA A 196 -60.48 83.88 -7.41
CA ALA A 196 -60.27 83.49 -6.01
C ALA A 196 -60.21 81.94 -5.82
N PRO A 197 -59.30 81.42 -4.97
CA PRO A 197 -59.29 80.01 -4.60
C PRO A 197 -60.49 79.65 -3.71
N GLN A 198 -61.03 78.44 -3.90
CA GLN A 198 -62.19 77.92 -3.17
C GLN A 198 -61.98 77.91 -1.64
N GLN A 199 -63.05 78.29 -0.94
CA GLN A 199 -63.12 78.45 0.50
C GLN A 199 -62.95 77.08 1.21
N ARG A 200 -61.89 76.93 2.01
CA ARG A 200 -61.73 75.76 2.90
C ARG A 200 -62.78 75.83 4.00
N GLU A 201 -63.63 74.80 4.05
CA GLU A 201 -64.67 74.65 5.07
C GLU A 201 -64.03 74.48 6.46
N PHE A 202 -64.26 75.47 7.32
CA PHE A 202 -63.71 75.53 8.68
C PHE A 202 -64.56 74.65 9.60
N ARG A 203 -64.11 73.42 9.87
CA ARG A 203 -64.70 72.57 10.92
C ARG A 203 -64.28 73.13 12.28
N ALA A 204 -65.23 73.74 13.00
CA ALA A 204 -64.98 74.28 14.33
C ALA A 204 -64.48 73.14 15.27
N PRO A 205 -63.38 73.35 16.01
CA PRO A 205 -62.88 72.34 16.94
C PRO A 205 -63.83 72.20 18.14
N ASP A 206 -64.17 70.96 18.49
CA ASP A 206 -65.00 70.62 19.65
C ASP A 206 -64.43 71.23 20.95
N ALA A 207 -65.28 71.97 21.67
CA ALA A 207 -64.92 72.69 22.90
C ALA A 207 -64.62 71.78 24.12
N ASN A 208 -64.49 70.47 23.93
CA ASN A 208 -64.19 69.49 24.99
C ASN A 208 -62.95 68.63 24.73
N ALA A 209 -62.02 69.06 23.85
CA ALA A 209 -60.70 68.45 23.76
C ALA A 209 -59.87 68.81 25.01
N ARG A 210 -59.96 67.98 26.07
CA ARG A 210 -59.09 68.11 27.25
C ARG A 210 -57.63 68.14 26.80
N LYS A 211 -56.94 69.21 27.16
CA LYS A 211 -55.55 69.55 26.82
C LYS A 211 -54.59 68.48 27.38
N GLY A 212 -54.39 67.38 26.67
CA GLY A 212 -53.45 66.28 26.98
C GLY A 212 -51.98 66.65 26.75
N GLY A 213 -51.53 67.82 27.23
CA GLY A 213 -50.22 68.39 26.91
C GLY A 213 -49.08 67.99 27.86
N LYS A 214 -49.36 67.58 29.10
CA LYS A 214 -48.31 67.24 30.09
C LYS A 214 -47.88 65.76 30.05
N GLY A 215 -48.81 64.85 29.76
CA GLY A 215 -48.50 63.42 29.63
C GLY A 215 -47.58 63.12 28.42
N LYS A 216 -47.73 63.87 27.32
CA LYS A 216 -46.84 63.73 26.15
C LYS A 216 -45.41 64.19 26.43
N VAL A 217 -45.23 65.27 27.19
CA VAL A 217 -43.88 65.75 27.58
C VAL A 217 -43.22 64.77 28.53
N VAL A 218 -43.95 64.25 29.52
CA VAL A 218 -43.43 63.21 30.42
C VAL A 218 -43.06 61.95 29.64
N ALA A 219 -43.90 61.51 28.69
CA ALA A 219 -43.58 60.36 27.84
C ALA A 219 -42.34 60.57 26.96
N ILE A 220 -42.15 61.77 26.40
CA ILE A 220 -40.94 62.12 25.61
C ILE A 220 -39.69 62.11 26.50
N VAL A 221 -39.75 62.71 27.69
CA VAL A 221 -38.61 62.72 28.63
C VAL A 221 -38.25 61.30 29.07
N LEU A 222 -39.26 60.47 29.35
CA LEU A 222 -39.04 59.08 29.76
C LEU A 222 -38.48 58.24 28.60
N ALA A 223 -38.95 58.46 27.37
CA ALA A 223 -38.38 57.85 26.17
C ALA A 223 -36.92 58.30 25.92
N CYS A 224 -36.61 59.57 26.11
CA CYS A 224 -35.23 60.08 26.00
C CYS A 224 -34.31 59.50 27.09
N LEU A 225 -34.80 59.33 28.32
CA LEU A 225 -34.02 58.68 29.39
C LEU A 225 -33.80 57.19 29.12
N VAL A 226 -34.79 56.47 28.59
CA VAL A 226 -34.61 55.08 28.16
C VAL A 226 -33.64 55.01 26.99
N ALA A 227 -33.74 55.93 26.02
CA ALA A 227 -32.80 55.99 24.89
C ALA A 227 -31.37 56.30 25.35
N LEU A 228 -31.18 57.22 26.30
CA LEU A 228 -29.87 57.52 26.90
C LEU A 228 -29.35 56.34 27.74
N GLY A 229 -30.22 55.65 28.48
CA GLY A 229 -29.87 54.43 29.21
C GLY A 229 -29.47 53.29 28.27
N ALA A 230 -30.19 53.10 27.17
CA ALA A 230 -29.86 52.12 26.13
C ALA A 230 -28.57 52.50 25.39
N ALA A 231 -28.34 53.78 25.11
CA ALA A 231 -27.09 54.27 24.52
C ALA A 231 -25.91 54.08 25.48
N ALA A 232 -26.09 54.35 26.78
CA ALA A 232 -25.08 54.12 27.80
C ALA A 232 -24.80 52.62 27.98
N ALA A 233 -25.83 51.78 27.99
CA ALA A 233 -25.70 50.32 28.03
C ALA A 233 -24.99 49.78 26.78
N GLY A 234 -25.35 50.27 25.60
CA GLY A 234 -24.68 49.92 24.34
C GLY A 234 -23.21 50.36 24.31
N ALA A 235 -22.91 51.58 24.78
CA ALA A 235 -21.55 52.09 24.84
C ALA A 235 -20.67 51.31 25.84
N THR A 236 -21.20 51.03 27.03
CA THR A 236 -20.47 50.25 28.05
C THR A 236 -20.34 48.77 27.67
N TYR A 237 -21.32 48.20 26.95
CA TYR A 237 -21.22 46.87 26.35
C TYR A 237 -20.15 46.84 25.26
N TYR A 238 -20.05 47.88 24.44
CA TYR A 238 -19.00 48.00 23.43
C TYR A 238 -17.61 48.16 24.05
N LEU A 239 -17.51 48.89 25.17
CA LEU A 239 -16.28 49.05 25.95
C LEU A 239 -15.88 47.81 26.76
N GLU A 240 -16.51 46.65 26.52
CA GLU A 240 -16.19 45.37 27.18
C GLU A 240 -16.25 45.41 28.73
N LEU A 241 -16.97 46.38 29.32
CA LEU A 241 -17.11 46.53 30.79
C LEU A 241 -17.97 45.43 31.44
N TRP A 242 -18.70 44.68 30.61
CA TRP A 242 -19.63 43.62 30.99
C TRP A 242 -19.93 42.73 29.76
N GLY A 243 -20.13 41.43 29.98
CA GLY A 243 -20.43 40.45 28.92
C GLY A 243 -19.23 39.81 28.22
N GLY A 244 -18.06 39.74 28.86
CA GLY A 244 -16.85 39.10 28.29
C GLY A 244 -16.05 39.97 27.32
N LYS A 245 -14.89 39.47 26.88
CA LYS A 245 -13.95 40.13 25.97
C LYS A 245 -14.06 39.54 24.56
N MET A 246 -13.81 40.36 23.53
CA MET A 246 -13.81 39.88 22.15
C MET A 246 -12.47 39.23 21.77
N LEU A 247 -12.55 38.05 21.17
CA LEU A 247 -11.38 37.33 20.67
C LEU A 247 -10.77 38.10 19.48
N PRO A 248 -9.48 38.45 19.54
CA PRO A 248 -8.77 39.03 18.41
C PRO A 248 -8.65 37.99 17.29
N ASP A 249 -8.61 38.46 16.05
CA ASP A 249 -8.28 37.60 14.92
C ASP A 249 -6.78 37.32 14.93
N VAL A 250 -6.44 36.05 15.17
CA VAL A 250 -5.06 35.57 15.18
C VAL A 250 -4.78 34.60 14.02
N VAL A 251 -5.75 34.38 13.13
CA VAL A 251 -5.55 33.53 11.95
C VAL A 251 -4.54 34.20 11.02
N GLY A 252 -3.54 33.45 10.57
CA GLY A 252 -2.43 33.97 9.77
C GLY A 252 -1.30 34.63 10.57
N MET A 253 -1.42 34.75 11.90
CA MET A 253 -0.31 35.21 12.75
C MET A 253 0.65 34.06 13.08
N THR A 254 1.87 34.40 13.52
CA THR A 254 2.79 33.42 14.10
C THR A 254 2.24 32.93 15.44
N GLN A 255 2.54 31.69 15.82
CA GLN A 255 2.14 31.10 17.10
C GLN A 255 2.49 32.04 18.27
N THR A 256 3.70 32.60 18.29
CA THR A 256 4.15 33.51 19.34
C THR A 256 3.31 34.79 19.40
N ASP A 257 3.03 35.41 18.26
CA ASP A 257 2.22 36.63 18.20
C ASP A 257 0.76 36.37 18.56
N ALA A 258 0.21 35.23 18.12
CA ALA A 258 -1.14 34.79 18.43
C ALA A 258 -1.33 34.54 19.93
N VAL A 259 -0.38 33.83 20.56
CA VAL A 259 -0.37 33.59 22.01
C VAL A 259 -0.29 34.92 22.74
N TYR A 260 0.62 35.81 22.34
CA TYR A 260 0.75 37.13 22.95
C TYR A 260 -0.53 37.98 22.83
N ALA A 261 -1.19 37.96 21.67
CA ALA A 261 -2.43 38.71 21.44
C ALA A 261 -3.61 38.18 22.27
N LEU A 262 -3.70 36.85 22.44
CA LEU A 262 -4.76 36.20 23.21
C LEU A 262 -4.54 36.33 24.72
N GLU A 263 -3.33 36.01 25.20
CA GLU A 263 -2.96 36.14 26.61
C GLU A 263 -2.96 37.60 27.05
N GLY A 264 -2.57 38.53 26.17
CA GLY A 264 -2.67 39.97 26.42
C GLY A 264 -4.10 40.45 26.66
N LYS A 265 -5.10 39.72 26.16
CA LYS A 265 -6.52 39.93 26.48
C LYS A 265 -7.02 39.08 27.66
N GLY A 266 -6.17 38.28 28.28
CA GLY A 266 -6.51 37.45 29.44
C GLY A 266 -7.16 36.12 29.08
N PHE A 267 -7.00 35.62 27.85
CA PHE A 267 -7.41 34.26 27.47
C PHE A 267 -6.29 33.26 27.74
N SER A 268 -6.64 32.00 28.00
CA SER A 268 -5.67 30.90 28.06
C SER A 268 -5.57 30.24 26.69
N VAL A 269 -4.37 29.89 26.23
CA VAL A 269 -4.18 29.35 24.87
C VAL A 269 -3.74 27.89 24.94
N ARG A 270 -4.46 27.03 24.20
CA ARG A 270 -4.04 25.66 23.92
C ARG A 270 -3.60 25.57 22.46
N VAL A 271 -2.37 25.12 22.24
CA VAL A 271 -1.86 24.92 20.88
C VAL A 271 -2.10 23.47 20.48
N LEU A 272 -2.71 23.27 19.32
CA LEU A 272 -2.78 21.98 18.63
C LEU A 272 -2.04 22.09 17.30
N GLU A 273 -1.08 21.22 17.08
CA GLU A 273 -0.35 21.16 15.81
C GLU A 273 -1.12 20.31 14.81
N VAL A 274 -1.31 20.85 13.60
CA VAL A 274 -1.99 20.17 12.51
C VAL A 274 -1.09 20.18 11.29
N LYS A 275 -0.86 19.01 10.71
CA LYS A 275 -0.06 18.84 9.49
C LYS A 275 -0.69 19.63 8.34
N SER A 276 0.06 20.55 7.76
CA SER A 276 -0.41 21.44 6.70
C SER A 276 0.70 21.82 5.74
N ASP A 277 0.33 22.22 4.53
CA ASP A 277 1.23 22.74 3.49
C ASP A 277 1.54 24.24 3.67
N GLU A 278 0.85 24.88 4.62
CA GLU A 278 1.07 26.28 4.98
C GLU A 278 2.41 26.50 5.70
N THR A 279 2.75 27.78 5.89
CA THR A 279 3.98 28.16 6.59
C THR A 279 3.96 27.64 8.03
N GLU A 280 4.99 26.89 8.40
CA GLU A 280 5.13 26.30 9.73
C GLU A 280 5.09 27.37 10.83
N GLY A 281 4.36 27.08 11.91
CA GLY A 281 4.20 28.00 13.03
C GLY A 281 3.14 29.09 12.80
N VAL A 282 2.41 29.08 11.67
CA VAL A 282 1.29 29.98 11.41
C VAL A 282 -0.03 29.37 11.90
N VAL A 283 -0.88 30.20 12.49
CA VAL A 283 -2.23 29.80 12.92
C VAL A 283 -3.16 29.63 11.71
N LEU A 284 -3.72 28.43 11.58
CA LEU A 284 -4.68 28.07 10.54
C LEU A 284 -6.12 28.36 10.97
N LEU A 285 -6.44 28.02 12.22
CA LEU A 285 -7.77 28.09 12.78
C LEU A 285 -7.70 28.33 14.29
N MET A 286 -8.71 29.00 14.82
CA MET A 286 -8.92 29.15 16.25
C MET A 286 -10.36 28.76 16.61
N ASP A 287 -10.52 28.16 17.78
CA ASP A 287 -11.82 27.82 18.37
C ASP A 287 -11.84 28.25 19.84
N PRO A 288 -12.73 29.15 20.28
CA PRO A 288 -13.76 29.87 19.51
C PRO A 288 -13.19 30.79 18.42
N GLY A 289 -13.95 30.98 17.33
CA GLY A 289 -13.54 31.80 16.18
C GLY A 289 -13.31 33.29 16.51
N ALA A 290 -12.58 33.98 15.62
CA ALA A 290 -12.30 35.41 15.76
C ALA A 290 -13.58 36.25 15.91
N GLY A 291 -13.53 37.27 16.77
CA GLY A 291 -14.69 38.13 17.07
C GLY A 291 -15.76 37.50 17.96
N ALA A 292 -15.62 36.22 18.34
CA ALA A 292 -16.44 35.63 19.39
C ALA A 292 -16.21 36.36 20.70
N ARG A 293 -17.26 36.42 21.53
CA ARG A 293 -17.23 37.12 22.81
C ARG A 293 -17.30 36.09 23.92
N THR A 294 -16.25 36.05 24.73
CA THR A 294 -16.04 34.96 25.68
C THR A 294 -15.55 35.50 27.01
N GLU A 295 -15.76 34.74 28.09
CA GLU A 295 -15.28 35.12 29.42
C GLU A 295 -13.75 35.12 29.48
N GLU A 296 -13.20 35.99 30.32
CA GLU A 296 -11.76 36.02 30.59
C GLU A 296 -11.32 34.70 31.23
N GLY A 297 -10.12 34.23 30.87
CA GLY A 297 -9.61 32.93 31.30
C GLY A 297 -10.17 31.73 30.54
N THR A 298 -11.06 31.94 29.56
CA THR A 298 -11.50 30.84 28.69
C THR A 298 -10.33 30.33 27.85
N GLU A 299 -10.26 29.01 27.70
CA GLU A 299 -9.27 28.33 26.88
C GLU A 299 -9.64 28.45 25.40
N VAL A 300 -8.77 29.06 24.61
CA VAL A 300 -8.87 29.16 23.15
C VAL A 300 -7.92 28.15 22.54
N THR A 301 -8.46 27.24 21.73
CA THR A 301 -7.67 26.25 21.01
C THR A 301 -7.23 26.83 19.68
N VAL A 302 -5.93 26.84 19.43
CA VAL A 302 -5.32 27.39 18.22
C VAL A 302 -4.65 26.25 17.46
N HIS A 303 -5.10 26.04 16.23
CA HIS A 303 -4.53 25.06 15.32
C HIS A 303 -3.38 25.71 14.54
N VAL A 304 -2.17 25.24 14.78
CA VAL A 304 -0.95 25.76 14.16
C VAL A 304 -0.48 24.80 13.07
N ALA A 305 -0.06 25.35 11.94
CA ALA A 305 0.51 24.59 10.84
C ALA A 305 1.83 23.95 11.27
N ALA A 306 1.87 22.62 11.20
CA ALA A 306 3.06 21.81 11.36
C ALA A 306 3.50 21.22 10.03
N ALA A 307 4.82 21.10 9.85
CA ALA A 307 5.41 20.48 8.67
C ALA A 307 5.14 18.96 8.64
N ARG A 308 5.00 18.39 7.43
CA ARG A 308 5.01 16.94 7.24
C ARG A 308 6.44 16.46 7.02
N PHE A 309 6.73 15.29 7.59
CA PHE A 309 8.01 14.62 7.40
C PHE A 309 7.77 13.21 6.88
N VAL A 310 8.64 12.75 5.98
CA VAL A 310 8.62 11.35 5.55
C VAL A 310 8.95 10.48 6.78
N PRO A 311 8.10 9.53 7.18
CA PRO A 311 8.27 8.78 8.41
C PRO A 311 9.47 7.82 8.32
N GLU A 312 10.38 7.87 9.31
CA GLU A 312 11.55 6.99 9.38
C GLU A 312 11.16 5.51 9.50
N GLY A 313 10.06 5.22 10.19
CA GLY A 313 9.54 3.87 10.37
C GLY A 313 8.89 3.26 9.14
N ALA A 314 8.79 3.98 8.01
CA ALA A 314 8.24 3.41 6.76
C ALA A 314 9.27 2.60 5.96
N VAL A 315 10.55 2.64 6.33
CA VAL A 315 11.59 1.76 5.76
C VAL A 315 11.72 0.51 6.64
N GLY A 316 11.87 -0.65 6.01
CA GLY A 316 12.00 -1.93 6.72
C GLY A 316 10.68 -2.57 7.14
N VAL A 317 9.55 -1.95 6.83
CA VAL A 317 8.21 -2.52 7.06
C VAL A 317 7.59 -3.01 5.73
N PRO A 318 6.55 -3.86 5.77
CA PRO A 318 5.81 -4.24 4.58
C PRO A 318 5.21 -3.03 3.86
N ARG A 319 5.07 -3.13 2.54
CA ARG A 319 4.48 -2.07 1.68
C ARG A 319 3.19 -1.48 2.23
N ASP A 320 2.28 -2.32 2.70
CA ASP A 320 0.96 -1.88 3.19
C ASP A 320 1.08 -1.07 4.49
N GLU A 321 2.01 -1.44 5.37
CA GLU A 321 2.29 -0.70 6.60
C GLU A 321 2.97 0.64 6.28
N ALA A 322 3.94 0.66 5.37
CA ALA A 322 4.54 1.90 4.88
C ALA A 322 3.50 2.83 4.23
N ALA A 323 2.56 2.28 3.46
CA ALA A 323 1.45 3.04 2.88
C ALA A 323 0.58 3.70 3.97
N ASN A 324 0.27 2.98 5.03
CA ASN A 324 -0.51 3.50 6.15
C ASN A 324 0.24 4.60 6.91
N LEU A 325 1.55 4.44 7.13
CA LEU A 325 2.39 5.47 7.76
C LEU A 325 2.44 6.75 6.91
N LEU A 326 2.64 6.62 5.60
CA LEU A 326 2.65 7.76 4.68
C LEU A 326 1.28 8.45 4.61
N ALA A 327 0.18 7.68 4.62
CA ALA A 327 -1.17 8.22 4.65
C ALA A 327 -1.49 8.93 5.97
N ALA A 328 -0.98 8.43 7.11
CA ALA A 328 -1.12 9.08 8.42
C ALA A 328 -0.33 10.40 8.54
N GLU A 329 0.74 10.55 7.75
CA GLU A 329 1.42 11.83 7.54
C GLU A 329 0.66 12.78 6.60
N GLY A 330 -0.29 12.26 5.82
CA GLY A 330 -1.11 13.04 4.88
C GLY A 330 -0.44 13.23 3.51
N PHE A 331 0.39 12.28 3.08
CA PHE A 331 0.93 12.24 1.73
C PHE A 331 -0.07 11.60 0.77
N GLU A 332 -0.35 12.26 -0.35
CA GLU A 332 -1.36 11.82 -1.31
C GLU A 332 -0.75 11.20 -2.57
N ASN A 333 0.52 11.49 -2.86
CA ASN A 333 1.18 11.14 -4.12
C ASN A 333 2.31 10.11 -3.91
N VAL A 334 1.93 8.86 -3.63
CA VAL A 334 2.87 7.76 -3.39
C VAL A 334 2.91 6.82 -4.60
N THR A 335 4.10 6.60 -5.14
CA THR A 335 4.38 5.65 -6.24
C THR A 335 5.23 4.51 -5.71
N TYR A 336 4.93 3.28 -6.13
CA TYR A 336 5.68 2.09 -5.73
C TYR A 336 6.49 1.57 -6.92
N VAL A 337 7.76 1.29 -6.70
CA VAL A 337 8.67 0.67 -7.67
C VAL A 337 9.25 -0.58 -7.04
N THR A 338 9.46 -1.63 -7.83
CA THR A 338 10.09 -2.86 -7.35
C THR A 338 11.55 -2.91 -7.76
N GLU A 339 12.40 -3.46 -6.90
CA GLU A 339 13.81 -3.68 -7.14
C GLU A 339 14.22 -5.06 -6.62
N LYS A 340 15.01 -5.79 -7.42
CA LYS A 340 15.50 -7.12 -7.03
C LYS A 340 16.39 -7.01 -5.79
N SER A 341 16.08 -7.78 -4.75
CA SER A 341 16.80 -7.75 -3.49
C SER A 341 16.74 -9.09 -2.76
N ASP A 342 17.70 -9.29 -1.87
CA ASP A 342 17.78 -10.43 -0.94
C ASP A 342 16.91 -10.25 0.31
N GLU A 343 16.33 -9.06 0.47
CA GLU A 343 15.39 -8.77 1.54
C GLU A 343 14.06 -9.51 1.37
N HIS A 344 13.27 -9.51 2.44
CA HIS A 344 11.96 -10.15 2.46
C HIS A 344 11.05 -9.54 1.39
N GLU A 345 10.33 -10.39 0.66
CA GLU A 345 9.38 -9.98 -0.38
C GLU A 345 8.37 -8.96 0.17
N GLY A 346 8.20 -7.85 -0.56
CA GLY A 346 7.23 -6.82 -0.20
C GLY A 346 7.71 -5.86 0.90
N LEU A 347 8.95 -5.99 1.36
CA LEU A 347 9.58 -5.08 2.31
C LEU A 347 10.05 -3.79 1.63
N VAL A 348 9.86 -2.64 2.28
CA VAL A 348 10.32 -1.36 1.75
C VAL A 348 11.82 -1.19 1.96
N LEU A 349 12.58 -1.11 0.86
CA LEU A 349 14.02 -0.94 0.86
C LEU A 349 14.43 0.52 1.07
N SER A 350 13.75 1.42 0.36
CA SER A 350 14.05 2.85 0.41
C SER A 350 12.85 3.69 0.01
N ILE A 351 12.88 4.95 0.42
CA ILE A 351 11.89 5.95 0.10
C ILE A 351 12.62 7.20 -0.39
N ASP A 352 12.17 7.76 -1.51
CA ASP A 352 12.62 9.04 -2.04
C ASP A 352 11.43 10.02 -2.10
N PRO A 353 11.53 11.22 -1.50
CA PRO A 353 12.67 11.76 -0.76
C PRO A 353 12.94 11.00 0.55
N ALA A 354 14.20 11.05 1.01
CA ALA A 354 14.68 10.25 2.14
C ALA A 354 13.81 10.40 3.40
N PRO A 355 13.73 9.38 4.26
CA PRO A 355 13.03 9.50 5.53
C PRO A 355 13.58 10.64 6.39
N GLY A 356 12.70 11.31 7.14
CA GLY A 356 13.00 12.52 7.91
C GLY A 356 13.03 13.81 7.08
N THR A 357 12.86 13.75 5.75
CA THR A 357 12.78 14.95 4.92
C THR A 357 11.44 15.65 5.03
N LYS A 358 11.47 16.99 5.04
CA LYS A 358 10.27 17.83 5.03
C LYS A 358 9.67 17.86 3.62
N ALA A 359 8.39 17.53 3.51
CA ALA A 359 7.67 17.46 2.23
C ALA A 359 6.24 18.00 2.34
N THR A 360 5.62 18.34 1.21
CA THR A 360 4.21 18.73 1.12
C THR A 360 3.33 17.52 0.81
N ALA A 361 2.02 17.61 1.03
CA ALA A 361 1.07 16.53 0.73
C ALA A 361 1.14 16.04 -0.73
N SER A 362 1.38 16.96 -1.67
CA SER A 362 1.46 16.71 -3.11
C SER A 362 2.84 16.28 -3.61
N THR A 363 3.86 16.25 -2.73
CA THR A 363 5.21 15.86 -3.11
C THR A 363 5.20 14.41 -3.59
N PRO A 364 5.75 14.08 -4.77
CA PRO A 364 5.84 12.71 -5.24
C PRO A 364 6.80 11.93 -4.34
N ILE A 365 6.30 10.89 -3.70
CA ILE A 365 7.09 9.95 -2.89
C ILE A 365 7.20 8.66 -3.67
N THR A 366 8.43 8.24 -3.96
CA THR A 366 8.73 6.95 -4.57
C THR A 366 9.17 5.98 -3.48
N VAL A 367 8.44 4.87 -3.34
CA VAL A 367 8.74 3.79 -2.39
C VAL A 367 9.29 2.61 -3.18
N THR A 368 10.54 2.25 -2.92
CA THR A 368 11.18 1.09 -3.54
C THR A 368 10.96 -0.14 -2.67
N VAL A 369 10.37 -1.18 -3.24
CA VAL A 369 9.98 -2.42 -2.56
C VAL A 369 10.84 -3.58 -3.06
N ALA A 370 11.23 -4.46 -2.13
CA ALA A 370 12.01 -5.65 -2.41
C ALA A 370 11.21 -6.67 -3.25
N GLU A 371 11.79 -7.03 -4.39
CA GLU A 371 11.36 -8.12 -5.25
C GLU A 371 12.35 -9.28 -5.13
N PRO A 372 11.91 -10.50 -4.83
CA PRO A 372 12.83 -11.63 -4.67
C PRO A 372 13.40 -12.07 -6.03
N TYR A 373 14.63 -12.59 -6.03
CA TYR A 373 15.16 -13.27 -7.21
C TYR A 373 14.42 -14.59 -7.44
N THR A 374 14.08 -14.88 -8.69
CA THR A 374 13.32 -16.08 -9.07
C THR A 374 14.10 -16.90 -10.07
N VAL A 375 14.17 -18.21 -9.83
CA VAL A 375 14.88 -19.12 -10.73
C VAL A 375 14.14 -19.17 -12.07
N PRO A 376 14.76 -18.78 -13.20
CA PRO A 376 14.12 -18.84 -14.51
C PRO A 376 13.86 -20.29 -14.93
N ASP A 377 12.87 -20.49 -15.79
CA ASP A 377 12.64 -21.78 -16.43
C ASP A 377 13.66 -21.97 -17.56
N VAL A 378 14.54 -22.96 -17.38
CA VAL A 378 15.60 -23.32 -18.34
C VAL A 378 15.38 -24.69 -18.96
N VAL A 379 14.22 -25.32 -18.74
CA VAL A 379 13.89 -26.62 -19.34
C VAL A 379 13.91 -26.52 -20.86
N GLY A 380 14.58 -27.47 -21.52
CA GLY A 380 14.70 -27.48 -22.97
C GLY A 380 15.86 -26.64 -23.51
N MET A 381 16.56 -25.86 -22.67
CA MET A 381 17.75 -25.12 -23.07
C MET A 381 19.01 -25.98 -23.03
N THR A 382 20.01 -25.64 -23.83
CA THR A 382 21.35 -26.22 -23.69
C THR A 382 22.00 -25.76 -22.38
N TRP A 383 23.00 -26.50 -21.88
CA TRP A 383 23.74 -26.10 -20.66
C TRP A 383 24.29 -24.67 -20.74
N GLU A 384 24.82 -24.25 -21.89
CA GLU A 384 25.40 -22.90 -22.04
C GLU A 384 24.33 -21.81 -21.99
N GLU A 385 23.17 -22.04 -22.61
CA GLU A 385 22.02 -21.12 -22.57
C GLU A 385 21.41 -21.05 -21.17
N ALA A 386 21.21 -22.21 -20.53
CA ALA A 386 20.69 -22.29 -19.17
C ALA A 386 21.61 -21.57 -18.17
N LYS A 387 22.93 -21.77 -18.30
CA LYS A 387 23.93 -21.05 -17.50
C LYS A 387 23.85 -19.54 -17.71
N ALA A 388 23.79 -19.09 -18.97
CA ALA A 388 23.71 -17.67 -19.27
C ALA A 388 22.41 -17.03 -18.73
N ALA A 389 21.29 -17.73 -18.81
CA ALA A 389 20.01 -17.28 -18.26
C ALA A 389 20.05 -17.16 -16.73
N LEU A 390 20.64 -18.14 -16.04
CA LEU A 390 20.80 -18.10 -14.59
C LEU A 390 21.76 -16.99 -14.13
N GLU A 391 22.89 -16.82 -14.80
CA GLU A 391 23.86 -15.76 -14.49
C GLU A 391 23.28 -14.36 -14.76
N ALA A 392 22.43 -14.20 -15.79
CA ALA A 392 21.73 -12.94 -16.07
C ALA A 392 20.73 -12.55 -14.96
N GLU A 393 20.14 -13.56 -14.31
CA GLU A 393 19.26 -13.39 -13.15
C GLU A 393 20.03 -13.24 -11.83
N GLY A 394 21.37 -13.29 -11.86
CA GLY A 394 22.23 -13.12 -10.68
C GLY A 394 22.48 -14.41 -9.89
N PHE A 395 22.18 -15.58 -10.45
CA PHE A 395 22.45 -16.88 -9.84
C PHE A 395 23.79 -17.46 -10.30
N SER A 396 24.34 -18.39 -9.51
CA SER A 396 25.49 -19.20 -9.91
C SER A 396 24.96 -20.51 -10.50
N ALA A 397 25.39 -20.92 -11.69
CA ALA A 397 24.97 -22.19 -12.28
C ALA A 397 25.97 -23.32 -11.98
N ALA A 398 25.46 -24.46 -11.51
CA ALA A 398 26.20 -25.72 -11.42
C ALA A 398 25.54 -26.76 -12.34
N VAL A 399 26.32 -27.67 -12.93
CA VAL A 399 25.78 -28.74 -13.77
C VAL A 399 25.75 -30.06 -13.01
N SER A 400 24.63 -30.76 -13.10
CA SER A 400 24.48 -32.15 -12.70
C SER A 400 23.99 -32.94 -13.90
N TYR A 401 24.63 -34.06 -14.17
CA TYR A 401 24.28 -34.89 -15.31
C TYR A 401 23.41 -36.05 -14.86
N VAL A 402 22.25 -36.22 -15.50
CA VAL A 402 21.26 -37.24 -15.15
C VAL A 402 20.92 -38.05 -16.39
N TYR A 403 20.96 -39.38 -16.28
CA TYR A 403 20.54 -40.25 -17.37
C TYR A 403 19.03 -40.19 -17.56
N ASP A 404 18.60 -39.73 -18.72
CA ASP A 404 17.19 -39.73 -19.14
C ASP A 404 17.13 -39.96 -20.66
N GLU A 405 16.46 -41.05 -21.06
CA GLU A 405 16.32 -41.43 -22.47
C GLU A 405 15.15 -40.75 -23.16
N ASN A 406 14.27 -40.09 -22.41
CA ASN A 406 13.10 -39.39 -22.95
C ASN A 406 13.42 -37.96 -23.37
N VAL A 407 14.61 -37.47 -23.02
CA VAL A 407 15.06 -36.10 -23.29
C VAL A 407 16.32 -36.16 -24.15
N GLU A 408 16.44 -35.23 -25.09
CA GLU A 408 17.61 -35.13 -25.95
C GLU A 408 18.88 -34.86 -25.10
N PRO A 409 19.98 -35.60 -25.33
CA PRO A 409 21.20 -35.43 -24.53
C PRO A 409 21.78 -34.02 -24.68
N GLY A 410 22.28 -33.46 -23.58
CA GLY A 410 22.83 -32.11 -23.53
C GLY A 410 21.81 -31.00 -23.25
N VAL A 411 20.54 -31.37 -23.05
CA VAL A 411 19.45 -30.43 -22.74
C VAL A 411 19.10 -30.47 -21.25
N ALA A 412 18.77 -29.31 -20.67
CA ALA A 412 18.33 -29.20 -19.29
C ALA A 412 16.92 -29.78 -19.11
N ILE A 413 16.79 -30.71 -18.16
CA ILE A 413 15.53 -31.36 -17.75
C ILE A 413 14.85 -30.56 -16.64
N GLY A 414 15.65 -29.85 -15.83
CA GLY A 414 15.15 -29.04 -14.73
C GLY A 414 16.27 -28.48 -13.87
N THR A 415 15.89 -27.78 -12.81
CA THR A 415 16.82 -27.14 -11.87
C THR A 415 16.51 -27.51 -10.43
N ASP A 416 17.52 -27.40 -9.57
CA ASP A 416 17.38 -27.44 -8.12
C ASP A 416 18.11 -26.21 -7.52
N PRO A 417 17.39 -25.23 -6.94
CA PRO A 417 15.94 -25.17 -6.76
C PRO A 417 15.13 -25.16 -8.07
N ALA A 418 13.87 -25.63 -8.01
CA ALA A 418 12.99 -25.71 -9.17
C ALA A 418 12.69 -24.33 -9.79
N ALA A 419 12.39 -24.28 -11.08
CA ALA A 419 11.98 -23.04 -11.76
C ALA A 419 10.82 -22.35 -11.01
N GLY A 420 10.89 -21.02 -10.92
CA GLY A 420 9.96 -20.19 -10.15
C GLY A 420 10.23 -20.16 -8.64
N SER A 421 11.20 -20.94 -8.13
CA SER A 421 11.60 -20.86 -6.72
C SER A 421 12.25 -19.51 -6.43
N LYS A 422 11.97 -18.97 -5.24
CA LYS A 422 12.59 -17.75 -4.73
C LYS A 422 13.88 -18.11 -4.00
N ALA A 423 14.98 -17.48 -4.36
CA ALA A 423 16.30 -17.72 -3.76
C ALA A 423 17.09 -16.41 -3.66
N ALA A 424 18.09 -16.36 -2.80
CA ALA A 424 18.97 -15.19 -2.70
C ALA A 424 19.87 -15.08 -3.94
N SER A 425 20.35 -13.87 -4.20
CA SER A 425 21.38 -13.56 -5.18
C SER A 425 22.62 -14.43 -4.95
N GLY A 426 23.26 -14.85 -6.03
CA GLY A 426 24.45 -15.69 -6.00
C GLY A 426 24.22 -17.15 -5.59
N THR A 427 23.00 -17.55 -5.21
CA THR A 427 22.67 -18.95 -4.88
C THR A 427 23.07 -19.88 -6.03
N SER A 428 23.68 -21.02 -5.68
CA SER A 428 24.05 -22.03 -6.68
C SER A 428 22.83 -22.84 -7.09
N VAL A 429 22.35 -22.65 -8.32
CA VAL A 429 21.28 -23.43 -8.94
C VAL A 429 21.91 -24.57 -9.72
N VAL A 430 21.56 -25.80 -9.36
CA VAL A 430 22.00 -27.01 -10.06
C VAL A 430 21.08 -27.27 -11.24
N VAL A 431 21.62 -27.22 -12.46
CA VAL A 431 20.92 -27.58 -13.70
C VAL A 431 21.13 -29.08 -13.95
N ASN A 432 20.04 -29.84 -13.98
CA ASN A 432 20.05 -31.24 -14.35
C ASN A 432 20.00 -31.36 -15.87
N VAL A 433 21.11 -31.79 -16.48
CA VAL A 433 21.26 -31.94 -17.93
C VAL A 433 21.15 -33.42 -18.29
N ALA A 434 20.34 -33.71 -19.30
CA ALA A 434 20.15 -35.06 -19.82
C ALA A 434 21.45 -35.63 -20.38
N LEU A 435 21.81 -36.83 -19.91
CA LEU A 435 22.78 -37.68 -20.56
C LEU A 435 22.08 -38.87 -21.20
N SER A 436 22.61 -39.28 -22.35
CA SER A 436 22.30 -40.55 -22.97
C SER A 436 23.55 -41.43 -22.97
N ARG A 437 23.36 -42.73 -22.75
CA ARG A 437 24.42 -43.73 -22.91
C ARG A 437 24.66 -44.10 -24.38
N ALA A 438 23.92 -43.51 -25.32
CA ALA A 438 24.03 -43.80 -26.75
C ALA A 438 25.48 -43.79 -27.25
N ALA A 439 26.22 -42.69 -27.06
CA ALA A 439 27.59 -42.58 -27.53
C ALA A 439 28.56 -43.58 -26.85
N GLU A 440 28.34 -43.87 -25.57
CA GLU A 440 29.15 -44.83 -24.80
C GLU A 440 28.91 -46.26 -25.29
N LEU A 441 27.65 -46.65 -25.46
CA LEU A 441 27.25 -48.00 -25.88
C LEU A 441 27.51 -48.25 -27.37
N GLU A 442 27.35 -47.24 -28.22
CA GLU A 442 27.75 -47.33 -29.62
C GLU A 442 29.25 -47.59 -29.73
N SER A 443 30.08 -46.82 -29.01
CA SER A 443 31.53 -47.03 -28.94
C SER A 443 31.89 -48.42 -28.39
N ALA A 444 31.21 -48.88 -27.33
CA ALA A 444 31.40 -50.22 -26.78
C ALA A 444 31.03 -51.32 -27.80
N THR A 445 29.97 -51.12 -28.57
CA THR A 445 29.54 -52.05 -29.63
C THR A 445 30.56 -52.09 -30.77
N TRP A 446 31.08 -50.93 -31.19
CA TRP A 446 32.19 -50.85 -32.15
C TRP A 446 33.44 -51.60 -31.66
N GLY A 447 33.75 -51.51 -30.37
CA GLY A 447 34.86 -52.26 -29.76
C GLY A 447 34.61 -53.76 -29.72
N LEU A 448 33.38 -54.17 -29.40
CA LEU A 448 32.95 -55.58 -29.35
C LEU A 448 33.13 -56.27 -30.70
N PHE A 449 32.80 -55.57 -31.79
CA PHE A 449 32.91 -56.06 -33.16
C PHE A 449 34.14 -55.53 -33.90
N SER A 450 35.27 -55.43 -33.21
CA SER A 450 36.55 -55.11 -33.84
C SER A 450 37.00 -56.20 -34.83
N GLU A 451 37.75 -55.80 -35.86
CA GLU A 451 38.25 -56.75 -36.87
C GLU A 451 39.08 -57.87 -36.22
N GLY A 452 38.74 -59.12 -36.52
CA GLY A 452 39.35 -60.31 -35.94
C GLY A 452 38.79 -60.73 -34.57
N ALA A 453 37.79 -60.02 -34.03
CA ALA A 453 37.09 -60.43 -32.82
C ALA A 453 36.31 -61.73 -33.06
N SER A 454 36.28 -62.61 -32.05
CA SER A 454 35.44 -63.80 -32.02
C SER A 454 34.24 -63.53 -31.12
N VAL A 455 33.03 -63.53 -31.69
CA VAL A 455 31.79 -63.19 -30.97
C VAL A 455 30.77 -64.32 -31.13
N ASN A 456 30.10 -64.68 -30.04
CA ASN A 456 29.01 -65.65 -30.07
C ASN A 456 27.67 -64.90 -30.18
N ILE A 457 26.90 -65.19 -31.23
CA ILE A 457 25.58 -64.58 -31.48
C ILE A 457 24.59 -65.74 -31.60
N ASP A 458 23.59 -65.78 -30.73
CA ASP A 458 22.58 -66.86 -30.65
C ASP A 458 23.16 -68.30 -30.70
N GLY A 459 24.32 -68.51 -30.09
CA GLY A 459 24.98 -69.82 -30.02
C GLY A 459 25.85 -70.18 -31.22
N ILE A 460 26.02 -69.27 -32.20
CA ILE A 460 26.94 -69.43 -33.33
C ILE A 460 28.17 -68.55 -33.11
N ASP A 461 29.37 -69.11 -33.24
CA ASP A 461 30.61 -68.35 -33.17
C ASP A 461 30.92 -67.70 -34.52
N TYR A 462 31.21 -66.40 -34.50
CA TYR A 462 31.57 -65.60 -35.67
C TYR A 462 32.95 -65.00 -35.52
N LEU A 463 33.72 -65.03 -36.60
CA LEU A 463 34.94 -64.23 -36.75
C LEU A 463 34.58 -62.95 -37.50
N VAL A 464 34.68 -61.80 -36.82
CA VAL A 464 34.30 -60.49 -37.37
C VAL A 464 35.33 -60.03 -38.40
N SER A 465 34.87 -59.73 -39.62
CA SER A 465 35.70 -59.14 -40.68
C SER A 465 35.59 -57.62 -40.68
N SER A 466 34.38 -57.07 -40.54
CA SER A 466 34.15 -55.64 -40.39
C SER A 466 32.86 -55.38 -39.62
N CYS A 467 32.80 -54.22 -38.96
CA CYS A 467 31.56 -53.65 -38.45
C CYS A 467 31.12 -52.54 -39.41
N ASP A 468 29.89 -52.64 -39.91
CA ASP A 468 29.40 -51.81 -41.02
C ASP A 468 28.47 -50.70 -40.51
N ALA A 469 27.66 -50.98 -39.48
CA ALA A 469 26.80 -50.00 -38.83
C ALA A 469 26.52 -50.37 -37.37
N VAL A 470 26.38 -49.35 -36.53
CA VAL A 470 25.90 -49.46 -35.14
C VAL A 470 24.99 -48.26 -34.88
N ALA A 471 23.85 -48.49 -34.22
CA ALA A 471 22.97 -47.43 -33.76
C ALA A 471 22.40 -47.75 -32.38
N TYR A 472 22.21 -46.73 -31.54
CA TYR A 472 21.49 -46.88 -30.27
C TYR A 472 19.97 -46.94 -30.49
N GLU A 473 19.31 -47.96 -29.96
CA GLU A 473 17.86 -48.17 -30.07
C GLU A 473 17.08 -47.75 -28.80
N GLY A 474 17.77 -47.33 -27.74
CA GLY A 474 17.17 -47.04 -26.43
C GLY A 474 17.22 -48.23 -25.47
N SER A 475 16.89 -48.01 -24.19
CA SER A 475 16.79 -49.06 -23.16
C SER A 475 18.01 -49.98 -23.08
N GLU A 476 19.20 -49.37 -23.06
CA GLU A 476 20.49 -50.08 -23.02
C GLU A 476 20.72 -51.04 -24.21
N THR A 477 20.05 -50.82 -25.34
CA THR A 477 20.12 -51.68 -26.53
C THR A 477 20.77 -50.96 -27.72
N THR A 478 21.73 -51.61 -28.38
CA THR A 478 22.30 -51.16 -29.65
C THR A 478 21.99 -52.14 -30.77
N SER A 479 21.62 -51.63 -31.94
CA SER A 479 21.57 -52.43 -33.17
C SER A 479 22.94 -52.43 -33.85
N PHE A 480 23.29 -53.55 -34.49
CA PHE A 480 24.54 -53.69 -35.22
C PHE A 480 24.32 -54.34 -36.58
N THR A 481 25.21 -54.04 -37.51
CA THR A 481 25.39 -54.74 -38.79
C THR A 481 26.88 -54.99 -38.97
N ILE A 482 27.26 -56.27 -39.04
CA ILE A 482 28.64 -56.70 -39.21
C ILE A 482 28.76 -57.61 -40.41
N THR A 483 29.94 -57.69 -40.99
CA THR A 483 30.32 -58.71 -41.95
C THR A 483 31.23 -59.70 -41.24
N ALA A 484 30.82 -60.97 -41.15
CA ALA A 484 31.52 -61.97 -40.36
C ALA A 484 31.45 -63.37 -40.97
N LYS A 485 32.40 -64.23 -40.59
CA LYS A 485 32.46 -65.63 -40.99
C LYS A 485 32.03 -66.51 -39.82
N PRO A 486 30.86 -67.18 -39.90
CA PRO A 486 30.51 -68.18 -38.91
C PRO A 486 31.53 -69.30 -38.96
N TYR A 487 31.92 -69.82 -37.80
CA TYR A 487 32.78 -70.99 -37.74
C TYR A 487 32.25 -72.00 -36.73
N THR A 488 32.59 -73.26 -36.95
CA THR A 488 32.38 -74.31 -35.95
C THR A 488 33.70 -75.00 -35.69
N THR A 489 33.92 -75.39 -34.44
CA THR A 489 35.12 -76.13 -34.06
C THR A 489 34.75 -77.59 -33.88
N PHE A 490 35.26 -78.45 -34.76
CA PHE A 490 35.06 -79.89 -34.69
C PHE A 490 36.41 -80.58 -34.57
N LEU A 491 36.60 -81.37 -33.50
CA LEU A 491 37.85 -82.10 -33.21
C LEU A 491 39.11 -81.20 -33.19
N GLY A 492 38.97 -79.95 -32.73
CA GLY A 492 40.08 -78.99 -32.65
C GLY A 492 40.45 -78.32 -33.98
N VAL A 493 39.66 -78.53 -35.04
CA VAL A 493 39.80 -77.81 -36.33
C VAL A 493 38.64 -76.83 -36.47
N THR A 494 38.98 -75.54 -36.63
CA THR A 494 38.02 -74.48 -36.95
C THR A 494 37.68 -74.53 -38.43
N LEU A 495 36.41 -74.74 -38.75
CA LEU A 495 35.88 -74.74 -40.11
C LEU A 495 35.12 -73.42 -40.34
N PRO A 496 35.76 -72.38 -40.93
CA PRO A 496 35.05 -71.16 -41.30
C PRO A 496 34.12 -71.43 -42.48
N LEU A 497 32.89 -70.93 -42.39
CA LEU A 497 31.90 -70.91 -43.46
C LEU A 497 32.05 -69.63 -44.30
N ASP A 498 31.23 -69.55 -45.36
CA ASP A 498 31.16 -68.37 -46.22
C ASP A 498 30.80 -67.12 -45.41
N GLU A 499 31.46 -66.02 -45.77
CA GLU A 499 31.25 -64.71 -45.18
C GLU A 499 29.84 -64.21 -45.46
N ARG A 500 29.18 -63.67 -44.44
CA ARG A 500 27.85 -63.10 -44.57
C ARG A 500 27.71 -61.84 -43.72
N SER A 501 26.81 -60.96 -44.15
CA SER A 501 26.35 -59.86 -43.31
C SER A 501 25.39 -60.41 -42.26
N VAL A 502 25.61 -60.03 -41.00
CA VAL A 502 24.80 -60.40 -39.84
C VAL A 502 24.35 -59.10 -39.18
N SER A 503 23.05 -58.94 -39.00
CA SER A 503 22.47 -57.84 -38.24
C SER A 503 21.80 -58.37 -36.99
N GLY A 504 21.73 -57.53 -35.96
CA GLY A 504 21.19 -57.95 -34.68
C GLY A 504 21.13 -56.82 -33.68
N THR A 505 20.87 -57.18 -32.43
CA THR A 505 20.88 -56.26 -31.29
C THR A 505 21.78 -56.78 -30.17
N VAL A 506 22.46 -55.86 -29.49
CA VAL A 506 23.21 -56.09 -28.26
C VAL A 506 22.46 -55.40 -27.13
N VAL A 507 22.11 -56.15 -26.09
CA VAL A 507 21.58 -55.60 -24.84
C VAL A 507 22.75 -55.47 -23.86
N TRP A 508 22.91 -54.29 -23.28
CA TRP A 508 23.99 -53.96 -22.36
C TRP A 508 23.49 -53.93 -20.92
N ASN A 509 24.36 -54.28 -19.98
CA ASN A 509 24.11 -54.07 -18.55
C ASN A 509 24.55 -52.66 -18.12
N ALA A 510 24.14 -52.26 -16.91
CA ALA A 510 24.55 -51.00 -16.28
C ALA A 510 26.08 -50.86 -16.10
N ASP A 511 26.83 -51.96 -16.07
CA ASP A 511 28.30 -51.99 -15.96
C ASP A 511 29.02 -52.05 -17.32
N ASN A 512 28.31 -51.79 -18.43
CA ASN A 512 28.79 -51.89 -19.81
C ASN A 512 29.23 -53.31 -20.23
N THR A 513 28.79 -54.35 -19.53
CA THR A 513 28.96 -55.72 -20.01
C THR A 513 27.82 -56.13 -20.94
N VAL A 514 28.10 -57.04 -21.87
CA VAL A 514 27.09 -57.58 -22.78
C VAL A 514 26.17 -58.52 -22.01
N SER A 515 24.87 -58.23 -22.01
CA SER A 515 23.83 -59.09 -21.43
C SER A 515 23.43 -60.19 -22.40
N SER A 516 23.13 -59.81 -23.65
CA SER A 516 22.79 -60.74 -24.73
C SER A 516 23.06 -60.14 -26.10
N ILE A 517 23.37 -60.99 -27.08
CA ILE A 517 23.49 -60.63 -28.49
C ILE A 517 22.53 -61.52 -29.28
N THR A 518 21.59 -60.90 -29.99
CA THR A 518 20.56 -61.60 -30.76
C THR A 518 20.67 -61.24 -32.25
N GLU A 519 20.61 -62.23 -33.13
CA GLU A 519 20.52 -62.06 -34.58
C GLU A 519 19.07 -61.69 -34.97
N SER A 520 18.91 -60.65 -35.79
CA SER A 520 17.60 -60.12 -36.22
C SER A 520 17.02 -60.84 -37.42
#